data_AF-A0A934YLT6-F1
#
_entry.id   AF-A0A934YLT6-F1
#
_cell.length_a   1.000
_cell.length_b   1.000
_cell.length_c   1.000
_cell.angle_alpha   90.00
_cell.angle_beta   90.00
_cell.angle_gamma   90.00
#
_symmetry.space_group_name_H-M   'P 1'
#
loop_
_entity.id
_entity.type
_entity.pdbx_description
1 polymer ?
#
loop_
_entity_poly.entity_id
_entity_poly.type
_entity_poly.pdbx_seq_one_letter_code
_entity_poly.pdbx_strand_id
1 'polypeptide(L)'
;MRRVEPRPGSIDYQALALSAEEGFLLSRVEGVTDTRELVALTGLPPEEVDRIVDRLHALGVVSARDDATPRRESFLPPPRESAAPAPAHESLLREFVEWGETPRDDPAEAPQGSEAPQRSPSVAAEGSQGELAEEATQDDLLEDTDPAEPESEGDKLAERDYRRVYEAVFRPMEADARAAHAATAAGSELMALCLDPDPRVIYAVVHNARTGLDHFRFIALWHRTPQGLEHIPRESARDRQVERRLLRNPQLSDQMLGRILGPKRLLDVYKTAIDREVPERTRQKTRGALLQRWSKAAPEERVELLLTTEGRCLILLVGGTIDARSVQILCGRSSFTTMFVTSVVRFSAAPPALLAHFAKQPLVRRNPALRKLLLTHKNLPGDAKRALQGL
;
A
#
# COMPACT_ATOMS: atom_id res chain seq x y z
N MET A 1 7.94 8.54 -37.03
CA MET A 1 8.77 9.25 -36.03
C MET A 1 9.70 8.22 -35.43
N ARG A 2 10.94 8.57 -35.11
CA ARG A 2 11.93 7.59 -34.69
C ARG A 2 11.89 7.43 -33.17
N ARG A 3 11.66 6.20 -32.72
CA ARG A 3 11.68 5.82 -31.30
C ARG A 3 13.09 5.39 -30.92
N VAL A 4 13.56 5.86 -29.77
CA VAL A 4 14.87 5.55 -29.22
C VAL A 4 14.68 4.91 -27.85
N GLU A 5 15.31 3.75 -27.64
CA GLU A 5 15.27 3.00 -26.39
C GLU A 5 16.69 2.63 -25.94
N PRO A 6 17.05 2.77 -24.66
CA PRO A 6 18.35 2.34 -24.17
C PRO A 6 18.39 0.80 -24.16
N ARG A 7 19.51 0.20 -24.60
CA ARG A 7 19.62 -1.26 -24.62
C ARG A 7 19.91 -1.78 -23.21
N PRO A 8 19.10 -2.69 -22.64
CA PRO A 8 19.35 -3.20 -21.30
C PRO A 8 20.59 -4.12 -21.28
N GLY A 9 21.59 -3.77 -20.49
CA GLY A 9 22.83 -4.53 -20.29
C GLY A 9 23.88 -3.74 -19.50
N SER A 10 24.88 -4.42 -18.93
CA SER A 10 26.04 -3.79 -18.27
C SER A 10 26.98 -3.19 -19.33
N ILE A 11 26.55 -2.12 -19.98
CA ILE A 11 27.40 -1.35 -20.89
C ILE A 11 28.29 -0.46 -20.02
N ASP A 12 29.61 -0.63 -20.15
CA ASP A 12 30.56 0.26 -19.49
C ASP A 12 30.62 1.60 -20.24
N TYR A 13 29.85 2.57 -19.73
CA TYR A 13 29.78 3.91 -20.31
C TYR A 13 31.11 4.68 -20.20
N GLN A 14 32.04 4.27 -19.32
CA GLN A 14 33.35 4.91 -19.20
C GLN A 14 34.34 4.41 -20.27
N ALA A 15 34.12 3.22 -20.82
CA ALA A 15 34.91 2.67 -21.92
C ALA A 15 34.51 3.21 -23.30
N LEU A 16 33.35 3.86 -23.40
CA LEU A 16 32.86 4.47 -24.65
C LEU A 16 33.39 5.90 -24.78
N ALA A 17 34.04 6.20 -25.92
CA ALA A 17 34.52 7.55 -26.25
C ALA A 17 33.37 8.47 -26.70
N LEU A 18 32.44 8.76 -25.78
CA LEU A 18 31.29 9.64 -26.01
C LEU A 18 31.71 11.11 -25.89
N SER A 19 31.14 11.95 -26.76
CA SER A 19 31.19 13.40 -26.58
C SER A 19 30.31 13.85 -25.40
N ALA A 20 30.51 15.08 -24.92
CA ALA A 20 29.68 15.65 -23.86
C ALA A 20 28.19 15.71 -24.27
N GLU A 21 27.91 15.99 -25.54
CA GLU A 21 26.56 16.06 -26.10
C GLU A 21 25.92 14.66 -26.24
N GLU A 22 26.71 13.65 -26.61
CA GLU A 22 26.27 12.25 -26.68
C GLU A 22 25.93 11.68 -25.31
N GLY A 23 26.80 11.92 -24.32
CA GLY A 23 26.54 11.52 -22.94
C GLY A 23 25.32 12.25 -22.34
N PHE A 24 25.16 13.54 -22.66
CA PHE A 24 24.01 14.32 -22.22
C PHE A 24 22.71 13.82 -22.83
N LEU A 25 22.67 13.59 -24.15
CA LEU A 25 21.48 13.07 -24.83
C LEU A 25 21.13 11.67 -24.32
N LEU A 26 22.13 10.79 -24.14
CA LEU A 26 21.94 9.46 -23.57
C LEU A 26 21.35 9.50 -22.15
N SER A 27 21.77 10.45 -21.31
CA SER A 27 21.20 10.63 -19.95
C SER A 27 19.71 11.01 -19.94
N ARG A 28 19.16 11.43 -21.08
CA ARG A 28 17.74 11.80 -21.23
C ARG A 28 16.89 10.74 -21.93
N VAL A 29 17.51 9.67 -22.41
CA VAL A 29 16.82 8.51 -23.00
C VAL A 29 16.45 7.55 -21.86
N GLU A 30 15.42 7.91 -21.09
CA GLU A 30 14.83 7.04 -20.08
C GLU A 30 13.63 6.30 -20.69
N GLY A 31 13.80 5.01 -20.98
CA GLY A 31 12.73 4.19 -21.58
C GLY A 31 12.53 4.46 -23.08
N VAL A 32 11.27 4.46 -23.54
CA VAL A 32 10.91 4.69 -24.94
C VAL A 32 10.70 6.18 -25.17
N THR A 33 11.63 6.85 -25.85
CA THR A 33 11.57 8.30 -26.08
C THR A 33 11.61 8.61 -27.58
N ASP A 34 10.77 9.55 -28.04
CA ASP A 34 10.75 9.98 -29.44
C ASP A 34 11.81 11.06 -29.71
N THR A 35 12.38 11.10 -30.93
CA THR A 35 13.40 12.12 -31.29
C THR A 35 12.91 13.56 -31.12
N ARG A 36 11.61 13.82 -31.30
CA ARG A 36 11.01 15.14 -31.06
C ARG A 36 11.02 15.54 -29.57
N GLU A 37 10.84 14.57 -28.68
CA GLU A 37 10.88 14.78 -27.24
C GLU A 37 12.32 15.00 -26.78
N LEU A 38 13.29 14.27 -27.35
CA LEU A 38 14.71 14.50 -27.12
C LEU A 38 15.16 15.90 -27.56
N VAL A 39 14.66 16.42 -28.68
CA VAL A 39 14.87 17.81 -29.10
C VAL A 39 14.33 18.80 -28.06
N ALA A 40 13.11 18.57 -27.55
CA ALA A 40 12.50 19.43 -26.55
C ALA A 40 13.25 19.40 -25.19
N LEU A 41 13.76 18.24 -24.80
CA LEU A 41 14.46 18.03 -23.52
C LEU A 41 15.91 18.50 -23.54
N THR A 42 16.60 18.39 -24.68
CA THR A 42 18.02 18.75 -24.80
C THR A 42 18.24 20.16 -25.33
N GLY A 43 17.27 20.74 -26.05
CA GLY A 43 17.41 22.02 -26.73
C GLY A 43 18.31 21.97 -27.97
N LEU A 44 18.76 20.79 -28.39
CA LEU A 44 19.59 20.59 -29.58
C LEU A 44 18.74 20.63 -30.85
N PRO A 45 19.31 21.06 -32.00
CA PRO A 45 18.58 21.05 -33.27
C PRO A 45 18.26 19.60 -33.70
N PRO A 46 17.14 19.38 -34.39
CA PRO A 46 16.67 18.03 -34.74
C PRO A 46 17.69 17.23 -35.57
N GLU A 47 18.42 17.89 -36.47
CA GLU A 47 19.47 17.27 -37.28
C GLU A 47 20.68 16.80 -36.45
N GLU A 48 20.91 17.41 -35.29
CA GLU A 48 21.98 17.04 -34.37
C GLU A 48 21.57 15.91 -33.44
N VAL A 49 20.33 15.93 -32.95
CA VAL A 49 19.71 14.82 -32.22
C VAL A 49 19.72 13.55 -33.08
N ASP A 50 19.30 13.62 -34.34
CA ASP A 50 19.27 12.46 -35.23
C ASP A 50 20.68 11.90 -35.49
N ARG A 51 21.68 12.77 -35.72
CA ARG A 51 23.10 12.37 -35.88
C ARG A 51 23.65 11.67 -34.63
N ILE A 52 23.34 12.20 -33.44
CA ILE A 52 23.79 11.62 -32.16
C ILE A 52 23.11 10.27 -31.92
N VAL A 53 21.80 10.16 -32.17
CA VAL A 53 21.05 8.90 -32.05
C VAL A 53 21.59 7.84 -33.00
N ASP A 54 21.93 8.19 -34.25
CA ASP A 54 22.57 7.27 -35.20
C ASP A 54 23.91 6.76 -34.70
N ARG A 55 24.73 7.64 -34.12
CA ARG A 55 26.03 7.27 -33.58
C ARG A 55 25.90 6.37 -32.34
N LEU A 56 24.98 6.69 -31.43
CA LEU A 56 24.70 5.86 -30.25
C LEU A 56 24.11 4.50 -30.63
N HIS A 57 23.31 4.43 -31.71
CA HIS A 57 22.79 3.20 -32.26
C HIS A 57 23.90 2.33 -32.87
N ALA A 58 24.83 2.94 -33.62
CA ALA A 58 26.00 2.26 -34.17
C ALA A 58 26.94 1.71 -33.08
N LEU A 59 27.04 2.41 -31.95
CA LEU A 59 27.79 1.96 -30.76
C LEU A 59 27.04 0.88 -29.95
N GLY A 60 25.80 0.55 -30.33
CA GLY A 60 24.99 -0.48 -29.69
C GLY A 60 24.39 -0.09 -28.34
N VAL A 61 24.44 1.21 -28.00
CA VAL A 61 23.99 1.76 -26.71
C VAL A 61 22.48 2.00 -26.70
N VAL A 62 21.93 2.41 -27.85
CA VAL A 62 20.48 2.62 -28.02
C VAL A 62 19.96 1.79 -29.20
N SER A 63 18.69 1.38 -29.13
CA SER A 63 17.93 0.80 -30.23
C SER A 63 17.07 1.90 -30.84
N ALA A 64 17.17 2.12 -32.16
CA ALA A 64 16.42 3.14 -32.84
C ALA A 64 15.51 2.51 -33.91
N ARG A 65 14.19 2.69 -33.79
CA ARG A 65 13.19 2.16 -34.74
C ARG A 65 12.45 3.29 -35.42
N ASP A 66 12.36 3.22 -36.76
CA ASP A 66 11.54 4.14 -37.53
C ASP A 66 10.10 3.64 -37.57
N ASP A 67 9.18 4.34 -36.88
CA ASP A 67 7.75 4.10 -37.04
C ASP A 67 7.30 4.66 -38.40
N ALA A 68 7.36 3.81 -39.42
CA ALA A 68 6.73 3.99 -40.71
C ALA A 68 5.80 2.80 -41.01
N THR A 69 4.68 2.70 -40.29
CA THR A 69 3.55 1.83 -40.70
C THR A 69 2.25 2.38 -40.09
N PRO A 70 1.16 2.53 -40.87
CA PRO A 70 -0.02 3.27 -40.43
C PRO A 70 -0.82 2.52 -39.35
N ARG A 71 -1.39 3.29 -38.42
CA ARG A 71 -2.30 2.85 -37.34
C ARG A 71 -3.37 1.91 -37.90
N ARG A 72 -3.33 0.65 -37.44
CA ARG A 72 -4.41 -0.31 -37.62
C ARG A 72 -5.52 0.07 -36.62
N GLU A 73 -6.66 0.48 -37.15
CA GLU A 73 -7.88 0.78 -36.39
C GLU A 73 -8.22 -0.39 -35.47
N SER A 74 -8.38 -0.07 -34.19
CA SER A 74 -8.79 -0.97 -33.13
C SER A 74 -10.22 -1.44 -33.39
N PHE A 75 -10.38 -2.73 -33.69
CA PHE A 75 -11.66 -3.41 -33.65
C PHE A 75 -12.17 -3.46 -32.20
N LEU A 76 -13.26 -2.74 -31.95
CA LEU A 76 -14.09 -2.88 -30.75
C LEU A 76 -14.79 -4.26 -30.76
N PRO A 77 -14.84 -5.00 -29.64
CA PRO A 77 -15.74 -6.14 -29.51
C PRO A 77 -17.19 -5.67 -29.28
N PRO A 78 -18.21 -6.45 -29.71
CA PRO A 78 -19.61 -6.05 -29.61
C PRO A 78 -20.14 -6.10 -28.17
N PRO A 79 -21.26 -5.40 -27.88
CA PRO A 79 -21.79 -5.24 -26.53
C PRO A 79 -22.41 -6.54 -26.02
N ARG A 80 -22.08 -6.94 -24.79
CA ARG A 80 -22.79 -8.01 -24.10
C ARG A 80 -24.11 -7.49 -23.55
N GLU A 81 -25.14 -8.25 -23.87
CA GLU A 81 -26.54 -8.09 -23.52
C GLU A 81 -26.76 -8.18 -22.00
N SER A 82 -27.73 -7.39 -21.55
CA SER A 82 -28.10 -7.11 -20.16
C SER A 82 -28.49 -8.36 -19.36
N ALA A 83 -27.88 -8.54 -18.19
CA ALA A 83 -28.41 -9.38 -17.11
C ALA A 83 -28.61 -8.52 -15.85
N ALA A 84 -29.81 -8.62 -15.29
CA ALA A 84 -30.35 -7.85 -14.18
C ALA A 84 -29.55 -7.98 -12.86
N PRO A 85 -29.68 -7.02 -11.93
CA PRO A 85 -28.87 -6.94 -10.71
C PRO A 85 -29.40 -7.86 -9.60
N ALA A 86 -28.49 -8.60 -8.97
CA ALA A 86 -28.74 -9.26 -7.67
C ALA A 86 -28.34 -8.30 -6.52
N PRO A 87 -29.04 -8.34 -5.37
CA PRO A 87 -28.99 -7.28 -4.37
C PRO A 87 -27.70 -7.27 -3.55
N ALA A 88 -27.25 -6.05 -3.26
CA ALA A 88 -26.17 -5.69 -2.37
C ALA A 88 -26.54 -5.85 -0.88
N HIS A 89 -25.50 -6.16 -0.08
CA HIS A 89 -25.26 -5.62 1.26
C HIS A 89 -26.33 -5.81 2.35
N GLU A 90 -26.24 -6.94 3.08
CA GLU A 90 -26.78 -7.00 4.45
C GLU A 90 -26.01 -7.96 5.41
N SER A 91 -24.77 -8.35 5.06
CA SER A 91 -23.99 -9.32 5.84
C SER A 91 -22.75 -8.76 6.56
N LEU A 92 -22.60 -7.43 6.67
CA LEU A 92 -21.44 -6.77 7.31
C LEU A 92 -21.72 -6.22 8.72
N LEU A 93 -22.89 -6.51 9.31
CA LEU A 93 -23.26 -6.03 10.66
C LEU A 93 -23.61 -7.14 11.67
N ARG A 94 -23.34 -8.43 11.38
CA ARG A 94 -23.66 -9.54 12.30
C ARG A 94 -22.48 -10.29 12.93
N GLU A 95 -21.24 -10.02 12.55
CA GLU A 95 -20.06 -10.70 13.16
C GLU A 95 -19.28 -9.84 14.18
N PHE A 96 -19.81 -8.68 14.57
CA PHE A 96 -19.09 -7.71 15.42
C PHE A 96 -19.41 -7.76 16.93
N VAL A 97 -20.00 -8.86 17.44
CA VAL A 97 -20.44 -8.95 18.86
C VAL A 97 -19.72 -10.01 19.69
N GLU A 98 -18.84 -10.85 19.14
CA GLU A 98 -18.35 -12.02 19.89
C GLU A 98 -16.85 -12.00 20.24
N TRP A 99 -16.30 -10.88 20.72
CA TRP A 99 -14.99 -10.90 21.39
C TRP A 99 -14.90 -9.85 22.50
N GLY A 100 -15.49 -10.19 23.64
CA GLY A 100 -15.24 -9.44 24.87
C GLY A 100 -16.21 -9.77 26.00
N GLU A 101 -16.13 -10.96 26.59
CA GLU A 101 -16.62 -11.18 27.96
C GLU A 101 -16.00 -12.44 28.59
N THR A 102 -15.34 -12.25 29.73
CA THR A 102 -14.86 -13.29 30.64
C THR A 102 -15.99 -13.74 31.57
N PRO A 103 -16.09 -15.01 31.99
CA PRO A 103 -17.21 -15.49 32.80
C PRO A 103 -17.14 -15.01 34.25
N ARG A 104 -18.29 -14.58 34.80
CA ARG A 104 -18.55 -14.56 36.24
C ARG A 104 -19.87 -15.29 36.50
N ASP A 105 -19.78 -16.32 37.32
CA ASP A 105 -20.91 -17.05 37.90
C ASP A 105 -21.68 -16.17 38.90
N ASP A 106 -23.00 -16.07 38.74
CA ASP A 106 -23.99 -16.60 39.70
C ASP A 106 -25.45 -16.21 39.29
N PRO A 107 -26.49 -16.96 39.73
CA PRO A 107 -27.79 -17.06 39.03
C PRO A 107 -29.01 -16.41 39.74
N ALA A 108 -30.13 -16.39 38.99
CA ALA A 108 -31.54 -16.13 39.35
C ALA A 108 -31.90 -14.66 39.67
N GLU A 109 -33.02 -14.07 39.25
CA GLU A 109 -34.40 -14.56 39.10
C GLU A 109 -35.21 -13.51 38.29
N ALA A 110 -36.13 -13.94 37.41
CA ALA A 110 -37.13 -13.08 36.74
C ALA A 110 -38.44 -13.06 37.57
N PRO A 111 -39.41 -12.13 37.39
CA PRO A 111 -40.30 -12.19 36.21
C PRO A 111 -40.98 -10.89 35.71
N GLN A 112 -41.26 -10.88 34.39
CA GLN A 112 -42.50 -10.57 33.64
C GLN A 112 -43.38 -9.31 33.90
N GLY A 113 -43.79 -8.68 32.78
CA GLY A 113 -45.02 -7.87 32.60
C GLY A 113 -44.93 -7.00 31.32
N SER A 114 -45.46 -7.44 30.17
CA SER A 114 -46.72 -6.98 29.50
C SER A 114 -46.85 -5.45 29.41
N GLU A 115 -46.96 -4.79 28.26
CA GLU A 115 -48.10 -4.77 27.32
C GLU A 115 -47.76 -3.84 26.13
N ALA A 116 -48.23 -4.18 24.93
CA ALA A 116 -48.45 -3.26 23.80
C ALA A 116 -49.92 -2.72 23.91
N PRO A 117 -50.44 -1.71 23.15
CA PRO A 117 -50.22 -1.62 21.69
C PRO A 117 -50.47 -0.25 20.96
N GLN A 118 -50.31 -0.30 19.63
CA GLN A 118 -51.06 0.39 18.55
C GLN A 118 -50.66 1.78 17.95
N ARG A 119 -50.52 1.71 16.60
CA ARG A 119 -51.03 2.59 15.50
C ARG A 119 -50.15 3.72 14.91
N SER A 120 -49.90 3.53 13.61
CA SER A 120 -49.36 4.34 12.49
C SER A 120 -50.12 5.68 12.22
N PRO A 121 -49.83 6.55 11.19
CA PRO A 121 -48.99 6.36 9.98
C PRO A 121 -48.19 7.57 9.39
N SER A 122 -47.29 7.24 8.44
CA SER A 122 -47.00 7.88 7.13
C SER A 122 -46.88 9.41 6.97
N VAL A 123 -45.70 9.87 6.50
CA VAL A 123 -45.59 10.92 5.45
C VAL A 123 -44.40 10.60 4.53
N ALA A 124 -44.68 10.59 3.22
CA ALA A 124 -43.75 10.45 2.12
C ALA A 124 -43.11 11.80 1.73
N ALA A 125 -41.87 11.80 1.23
CA ALA A 125 -41.43 12.69 0.14
C ALA A 125 -39.99 12.37 -0.32
N GLU A 126 -39.88 11.94 -1.58
CA GLU A 126 -38.94 12.41 -2.60
C GLU A 126 -37.43 12.20 -2.37
N GLY A 127 -36.98 11.02 -2.80
CA GLY A 127 -35.57 10.75 -3.10
C GLY A 127 -35.17 11.33 -4.46
N SER A 128 -34.43 12.44 -4.43
CA SER A 128 -33.69 12.95 -5.58
C SER A 128 -32.44 12.10 -5.79
N GLN A 129 -32.40 11.39 -6.92
CA GLN A 129 -31.26 10.63 -7.41
C GLN A 129 -30.18 11.62 -7.88
N GLY A 130 -29.07 11.67 -7.15
CA GLY A 130 -27.82 12.26 -7.61
C GLY A 130 -26.85 11.16 -7.99
N GLU A 131 -26.86 10.76 -9.26
CA GLU A 131 -25.82 9.95 -9.87
C GLU A 131 -24.50 10.75 -9.98
N LEU A 132 -23.41 9.98 -10.07
CA LEU A 132 -22.03 10.35 -10.42
C LEU A 132 -21.13 10.78 -9.26
N ALA A 133 -20.84 9.81 -8.37
CA ALA A 133 -19.55 9.75 -7.70
C ALA A 133 -18.52 9.21 -8.70
N GLU A 134 -17.83 10.11 -9.41
CA GLU A 134 -16.60 9.77 -10.12
C GLU A 134 -15.59 9.21 -9.10
N GLU A 135 -15.17 7.97 -9.36
CA GLU A 135 -14.06 7.31 -8.70
C GLU A 135 -12.85 8.25 -8.72
N ALA A 136 -12.48 8.77 -7.56
CA ALA A 136 -11.19 9.42 -7.38
C ALA A 136 -10.11 8.35 -7.57
N THR A 137 -9.54 8.30 -8.77
CA THR A 137 -8.41 7.44 -9.14
C THR A 137 -7.29 7.57 -8.10
N GLN A 138 -7.07 6.45 -7.42
CA GLN A 138 -6.21 6.26 -6.27
C GLN A 138 -4.76 6.00 -6.70
N ASP A 139 -4.22 6.84 -7.59
CA ASP A 139 -3.03 6.43 -8.36
C ASP A 139 -1.89 7.44 -8.38
N ASP A 140 -1.71 8.24 -7.32
CA ASP A 140 -0.61 9.23 -7.35
C ASP A 140 0.10 9.54 -6.03
N LEU A 141 -0.13 8.80 -4.94
CA LEU A 141 0.32 9.32 -3.64
C LEU A 141 0.81 8.28 -2.62
N LEU A 142 2.10 7.97 -2.74
CA LEU A 142 3.17 7.87 -1.73
C LEU A 142 4.19 6.88 -2.32
N GLU A 143 4.91 7.32 -3.35
CA GLU A 143 6.05 6.60 -3.93
C GLU A 143 7.26 6.73 -3.01
N ASP A 144 7.06 6.31 -1.76
CA ASP A 144 8.09 6.06 -0.76
C ASP A 144 8.23 4.53 -0.61
N THR A 145 7.84 3.80 -1.64
CA THR A 145 8.22 2.41 -1.82
C THR A 145 9.64 2.47 -2.30
N ASP A 146 10.61 2.37 -1.38
CA ASP A 146 12.00 2.14 -1.78
C ASP A 146 11.98 1.09 -2.88
N PRO A 147 12.62 1.37 -4.04
CA PRO A 147 12.60 0.45 -5.16
C PRO A 147 12.99 -0.92 -4.60
N ALA A 148 12.11 -1.91 -4.81
CA ALA A 148 12.49 -3.28 -4.54
C ALA A 148 13.79 -3.51 -5.32
N GLU A 149 14.90 -3.67 -4.62
CA GLU A 149 16.16 -4.02 -5.28
C GLU A 149 15.82 -5.25 -6.13
N PRO A 150 15.91 -5.15 -7.47
CA PRO A 150 15.53 -6.24 -8.32
C PRO A 150 16.42 -7.43 -7.96
N GLU A 151 15.80 -8.56 -7.59
CA GLU A 151 16.54 -9.77 -7.28
C GLU A 151 17.46 -10.08 -8.46
N SER A 152 18.76 -10.18 -8.19
CA SER A 152 19.73 -10.37 -9.25
C SER A 152 19.49 -11.71 -9.94
N GLU A 153 19.84 -11.84 -11.21
CA GLU A 153 19.76 -13.14 -11.91
C GLU A 153 20.62 -14.21 -11.19
N GLY A 154 21.66 -13.79 -10.46
CA GLY A 154 22.45 -14.67 -9.60
C GLY A 154 21.65 -15.23 -8.42
N ASP A 155 20.81 -14.42 -7.77
CA ASP A 155 19.98 -14.86 -6.63
C ASP A 155 18.92 -15.87 -7.08
N LYS A 156 18.31 -15.64 -8.25
CA LYS A 156 17.34 -16.56 -8.85
C LYS A 156 17.97 -17.90 -9.22
N LEU A 157 19.21 -17.88 -9.73
CA LEU A 157 19.94 -19.11 -10.05
C LEU A 157 20.25 -19.91 -8.78
N ALA A 158 20.74 -19.23 -7.74
CA ALA A 158 21.00 -19.86 -6.44
C ALA A 158 19.72 -20.46 -5.83
N GLU A 159 18.57 -19.76 -5.91
CA GLU A 159 17.28 -20.30 -5.48
C GLU A 159 16.94 -21.61 -6.19
N ARG A 160 17.11 -21.67 -7.51
CA ARG A 160 16.84 -22.87 -8.30
C ARG A 160 17.74 -24.03 -7.87
N ASP A 161 18.99 -23.75 -7.56
CA ASP A 161 19.94 -24.75 -7.06
C ASP A 161 19.52 -25.27 -5.68
N TYR A 162 19.10 -24.41 -4.75
CA TYR A 162 18.60 -24.83 -3.44
C TYR A 162 17.35 -25.71 -3.56
N ARG A 163 16.41 -25.35 -4.43
CA ARG A 163 15.20 -26.16 -4.68
C ARG A 163 15.57 -27.53 -5.26
N ARG A 164 16.57 -27.61 -6.12
CA ARG A 164 17.07 -28.87 -6.68
C ARG A 164 17.69 -29.76 -5.61
N VAL A 165 18.53 -29.19 -4.74
CA VAL A 165 19.12 -29.92 -3.60
C VAL A 165 18.03 -30.43 -2.67
N TYR A 166 17.04 -29.60 -2.35
CA TYR A 166 15.91 -30.00 -1.50
C TYR A 166 15.16 -31.20 -2.07
N GLU A 167 14.75 -31.12 -3.33
CA GLU A 167 13.96 -32.16 -4.00
C GLU A 167 14.72 -33.49 -4.13
N ALA A 168 16.01 -33.44 -4.44
CA ALA A 168 16.81 -34.64 -4.67
C ALA A 168 17.29 -35.31 -3.36
N VAL A 169 17.67 -34.51 -2.37
CA VAL A 169 18.34 -35.02 -1.16
C VAL A 169 17.39 -35.10 0.02
N PHE A 170 16.69 -34.00 0.32
CA PHE A 170 15.96 -33.87 1.58
C PHE A 170 14.53 -34.38 1.48
N ARG A 171 13.80 -34.06 0.41
CA ARG A 171 12.39 -34.45 0.26
C ARG A 171 12.10 -35.95 0.46
N PRO A 172 12.96 -36.89 0.02
CA PRO A 172 12.74 -38.33 0.25
C PRO A 172 13.03 -38.79 1.69
N MET A 173 13.73 -37.99 2.50
CA MET A 173 14.06 -38.34 3.89
C MET A 173 12.84 -38.15 4.80
N GLU A 174 12.80 -38.89 5.90
CA GLU A 174 11.82 -38.65 6.96
C GLU A 174 12.03 -37.29 7.64
N ALA A 175 10.94 -36.70 8.13
CA ALA A 175 10.97 -35.36 8.72
C ALA A 175 11.95 -35.23 9.90
N ASP A 176 12.02 -36.23 10.77
CA ASP A 176 12.93 -36.23 11.91
C ASP A 176 14.40 -36.29 11.47
N ALA A 177 14.69 -37.04 10.40
CA ALA A 177 16.03 -37.10 9.81
C ALA A 177 16.43 -35.75 9.18
N ARG A 178 15.48 -35.07 8.50
CA ARG A 178 15.72 -33.71 7.98
C ARG A 178 15.96 -32.70 9.10
N ALA A 179 15.20 -32.77 10.19
CA ALA A 179 15.38 -31.88 11.35
C ALA A 179 16.75 -32.10 12.01
N ALA A 180 17.18 -33.35 12.16
CA ALA A 180 18.53 -33.67 12.64
C ALA A 180 19.64 -33.13 11.72
N HIS A 181 19.45 -33.25 10.40
CA HIS A 181 20.39 -32.67 9.42
C HIS A 181 20.42 -31.15 9.50
N ALA A 182 19.26 -30.51 9.56
CA ALA A 182 19.10 -29.06 9.66
C ALA A 182 19.85 -28.45 10.86
N ALA A 183 19.96 -29.18 11.97
CA ALA A 183 20.68 -28.70 13.16
C ALA A 183 22.20 -28.51 12.94
N THR A 184 22.79 -29.17 11.94
CA THR A 184 24.24 -29.15 11.68
C THR A 184 24.63 -28.77 10.25
N ALA A 185 23.65 -28.69 9.34
CA ALA A 185 23.85 -28.32 7.94
C ALA A 185 24.51 -26.95 7.76
N ALA A 186 25.11 -26.75 6.59
CA ALA A 186 25.78 -25.51 6.22
C ALA A 186 25.63 -25.22 4.71
N GLY A 187 25.88 -23.98 4.31
CA GLY A 187 25.92 -23.59 2.90
C GLY A 187 24.61 -23.86 2.17
N SER A 188 24.71 -24.44 0.97
CA SER A 188 23.55 -24.73 0.12
C SER A 188 22.57 -25.74 0.72
N GLU A 189 23.03 -26.67 1.57
CA GLU A 189 22.16 -27.62 2.25
C GLU A 189 21.26 -26.94 3.28
N LEU A 190 21.82 -26.03 4.07
CA LEU A 190 21.05 -25.26 5.05
C LEU A 190 20.03 -24.36 4.35
N MET A 191 20.41 -23.71 3.25
CA MET A 191 19.49 -22.93 2.41
C MET A 191 18.40 -23.79 1.77
N ALA A 192 18.72 -24.99 1.32
CA ALA A 192 17.72 -25.92 0.79
C ALA A 192 16.70 -26.32 1.86
N LEU A 193 17.15 -26.57 3.10
CA LEU A 193 16.27 -26.91 4.23
C LEU A 193 15.36 -25.77 4.68
N CYS A 194 15.64 -24.52 4.32
CA CYS A 194 14.69 -23.41 4.51
C CYS A 194 13.39 -23.55 3.68
N LEU A 195 13.38 -24.42 2.65
CA LEU A 195 12.19 -24.70 1.83
C LEU A 195 11.30 -25.80 2.43
N ASP A 196 11.70 -26.41 3.56
CA ASP A 196 10.97 -27.51 4.14
C ASP A 196 9.56 -27.08 4.60
N PRO A 197 8.51 -27.87 4.30
CA PRO A 197 7.17 -27.55 4.75
C PRO A 197 6.90 -27.92 6.23
N ASP A 198 7.75 -28.74 6.86
CA ASP A 198 7.57 -29.16 8.26
C ASP A 198 8.13 -28.09 9.22
N PRO A 199 7.29 -27.50 10.09
CA PRO A 199 7.72 -26.51 11.08
C PRO A 199 8.87 -27.00 11.99
N ARG A 200 8.97 -28.30 12.26
CA ARG A 200 10.02 -28.88 13.11
C ARG A 200 11.40 -28.78 12.46
N VAL A 201 11.46 -28.92 11.13
CA VAL A 201 12.70 -28.72 10.37
C VAL A 201 13.08 -27.25 10.39
N ILE A 202 12.12 -26.36 10.19
CA ILE A 202 12.36 -24.91 10.28
C ILE A 202 12.83 -24.50 11.67
N TYR A 203 12.25 -25.06 12.73
CA TYR A 203 12.74 -24.85 14.09
C TYR A 203 14.22 -25.22 14.21
N ALA A 204 14.63 -26.38 13.69
CA ALA A 204 16.02 -26.81 13.71
C ALA A 204 16.93 -25.89 12.87
N VAL A 205 16.46 -25.43 11.70
CA VAL A 205 17.17 -24.41 10.89
C VAL A 205 17.37 -23.13 11.69
N VAL A 206 16.32 -22.58 12.31
CA VAL A 206 16.42 -21.33 13.09
C VAL A 206 17.43 -21.43 14.23
N HIS A 207 17.54 -22.60 14.87
CA HIS A 207 18.45 -22.84 15.99
C HIS A 207 19.85 -23.32 15.58
N ASN A 208 20.10 -23.52 14.29
CA ASN A 208 21.44 -23.82 13.79
C ASN A 208 22.35 -22.59 13.96
N ALA A 209 23.55 -22.79 14.51
CA ALA A 209 24.52 -21.73 14.79
C ALA A 209 25.01 -20.97 13.53
N ARG A 210 24.81 -21.55 12.34
CA ARG A 210 25.19 -20.96 11.04
C ARG A 210 24.04 -20.17 10.40
N THR A 211 22.88 -20.16 11.02
CA THR A 211 21.71 -19.44 10.51
C THR A 211 21.90 -17.94 10.66
N GLY A 212 21.51 -17.23 9.60
CA GLY A 212 21.63 -15.79 9.47
C GLY A 212 20.44 -15.21 8.70
N LEU A 213 20.49 -13.91 8.41
CA LEU A 213 19.36 -13.18 7.84
C LEU A 213 18.84 -13.76 6.51
N ASP A 214 19.72 -14.22 5.63
CA ASP A 214 19.30 -14.77 4.33
C ASP A 214 18.40 -16.00 4.47
N HIS A 215 18.66 -16.84 5.46
CA HIS A 215 17.82 -17.98 5.80
C HIS A 215 16.43 -17.51 6.25
N PHE A 216 16.35 -16.52 7.15
CA PHE A 216 15.06 -15.97 7.60
C PHE A 216 14.30 -15.30 6.46
N ARG A 217 14.99 -14.59 5.57
CA ARG A 217 14.39 -13.99 4.38
C ARG A 217 13.83 -15.06 3.46
N PHE A 218 14.50 -16.21 3.33
CA PHE A 218 14.01 -17.33 2.51
C PHE A 218 12.81 -18.04 3.14
N ILE A 219 12.86 -18.32 4.44
CA ILE A 219 11.75 -18.89 5.21
C ILE A 219 10.53 -17.96 5.14
N ALA A 220 10.72 -16.65 5.37
CA ALA A 220 9.65 -15.66 5.32
C ALA A 220 8.93 -15.64 3.97
N LEU A 221 9.66 -15.83 2.86
CA LEU A 221 9.09 -15.82 1.51
C LEU A 221 8.35 -17.11 1.17
N TRP A 222 8.95 -18.26 1.49
CA TRP A 222 8.53 -19.54 0.91
C TRP A 222 7.78 -20.47 1.86
N HIS A 223 7.89 -20.26 3.17
CA HIS A 223 7.30 -21.19 4.12
C HIS A 223 5.78 -21.16 4.08
N ARG A 224 5.18 -22.35 4.09
CA ARG A 224 3.76 -22.56 3.74
C ARG A 224 2.82 -22.75 4.92
N THR A 225 3.33 -22.69 6.15
CA THR A 225 2.49 -22.78 7.34
C THR A 225 2.82 -21.67 8.34
N PRO A 226 1.82 -21.18 9.10
CA PRO A 226 2.03 -20.14 10.10
C PRO A 226 3.00 -20.58 11.20
N GLN A 227 2.95 -21.86 11.61
CA GLN A 227 3.78 -22.40 12.69
C GLN A 227 5.27 -22.28 12.39
N GLY A 228 5.71 -22.58 11.17
CA GLY A 228 7.14 -22.43 10.84
C GLY A 228 7.57 -20.97 10.69
N LEU A 229 6.66 -20.07 10.24
CA LEU A 229 6.95 -18.63 10.24
C LEU A 229 7.12 -18.08 11.67
N GLU A 230 6.38 -18.61 12.63
CA GLU A 230 6.43 -18.19 14.04
C GLU A 230 7.77 -18.48 14.73
N HIS A 231 8.57 -19.37 14.17
CA HIS A 231 9.93 -19.64 14.65
C HIS A 231 10.92 -18.52 14.30
N ILE A 232 10.62 -17.64 13.33
CA ILE A 232 11.51 -16.52 13.02
C ILE A 232 11.66 -15.63 14.27
N PRO A 233 12.90 -15.39 14.75
CA PRO A 233 13.14 -14.59 15.95
C PRO A 233 12.63 -13.16 15.78
N ARG A 234 12.17 -12.54 16.87
CA ARG A 234 11.61 -11.19 16.85
C ARG A 234 12.62 -10.15 16.36
N GLU A 235 13.89 -10.32 16.70
CA GLU A 235 15.01 -9.47 16.30
C GLU A 235 15.22 -9.54 14.79
N SER A 236 15.12 -10.75 14.23
CA SER A 236 15.26 -11.00 12.79
C SER A 236 14.05 -10.52 12.00
N ALA A 237 12.84 -10.60 12.56
CA ALA A 237 11.63 -10.07 11.96
C ALA A 237 11.62 -8.52 11.83
N ARG A 238 12.57 -7.82 12.47
CA ARG A 238 12.80 -6.37 12.28
C ARG A 238 13.71 -6.05 11.12
N ASP A 239 14.41 -7.04 10.55
CA ASP A 239 15.13 -6.84 9.28
C ASP A 239 14.12 -6.47 8.20
N ARG A 240 14.41 -5.41 7.46
CA ARG A 240 13.49 -4.81 6.50
C ARG A 240 13.05 -5.81 5.42
N GLN A 241 13.96 -6.66 4.96
CA GLN A 241 13.66 -7.63 3.90
C GLN A 241 12.87 -8.82 4.46
N VAL A 242 13.22 -9.30 5.66
CA VAL A 242 12.42 -10.33 6.35
C VAL A 242 11.00 -9.84 6.59
N GLU A 243 10.84 -8.62 7.11
CA GLU A 243 9.54 -8.01 7.36
C GLU A 243 8.70 -7.90 6.10
N ARG A 244 9.27 -7.37 5.01
CA ARG A 244 8.59 -7.23 3.72
C ARG A 244 8.14 -8.59 3.18
N ARG A 245 8.99 -9.61 3.25
CA ARG A 245 8.67 -10.97 2.79
C ARG A 245 7.61 -11.62 3.67
N LEU A 246 7.65 -11.44 4.99
CA LEU A 246 6.63 -11.89 5.93
C LEU A 246 5.26 -11.26 5.64
N LEU A 247 5.22 -9.94 5.43
CA LEU A 247 3.98 -9.21 5.14
C LEU A 247 3.33 -9.66 3.82
N ARG A 248 4.15 -10.04 2.83
CA ARG A 248 3.67 -10.58 1.55
C ARG A 248 3.25 -12.05 1.62
N ASN A 249 3.65 -12.78 2.66
CA ASN A 249 3.36 -14.21 2.79
C ASN A 249 1.88 -14.44 3.18
N PRO A 250 1.08 -15.18 2.37
CA PRO A 250 -0.33 -15.46 2.69
C PRO A 250 -0.56 -16.26 3.97
N GLN A 251 0.48 -16.94 4.47
CA GLN A 251 0.44 -17.81 5.65
C GLN A 251 0.84 -17.06 6.93
N LEU A 252 1.03 -15.74 6.86
CA LEU A 252 1.34 -14.91 8.01
C LEU A 252 0.24 -15.04 9.09
N SER A 253 0.64 -15.42 10.30
CA SER A 253 -0.26 -15.51 11.44
C SER A 253 -0.53 -14.15 12.09
N ASP A 254 -1.62 -14.04 12.83
CA ASP A 254 -1.99 -12.80 13.51
C ASP A 254 -1.03 -12.47 14.64
N GLN A 255 -0.49 -13.49 15.29
CA GLN A 255 0.53 -13.32 16.30
C GLN A 255 1.80 -12.72 15.69
N MET A 256 2.25 -13.23 14.54
CA MET A 256 3.43 -12.69 13.86
C MET A 256 3.16 -11.28 13.30
N LEU A 257 2.00 -11.04 12.69
CA LEU A 257 1.59 -9.70 12.26
C LEU A 257 1.59 -8.71 13.43
N GLY A 258 1.10 -9.13 14.60
CA GLY A 258 1.16 -8.35 15.83
C GLY A 258 2.58 -8.04 16.29
N ARG A 259 3.53 -8.98 16.13
CA ARG A 259 4.96 -8.75 16.44
C ARG A 259 5.61 -7.74 15.48
N ILE A 260 5.27 -7.81 14.19
CA ILE A 260 5.76 -6.90 13.14
C ILE A 260 5.20 -5.49 13.33
N LEU A 261 3.88 -5.37 13.48
CA LEU A 261 3.22 -4.07 13.61
C LEU A 261 3.46 -3.48 15.01
N GLY A 262 3.58 -4.31 16.04
CA GLY A 262 3.81 -3.96 17.45
C GLY A 262 4.60 -2.66 17.66
N PRO A 263 5.89 -2.63 17.27
CA PRO A 263 6.78 -1.49 17.48
C PRO A 263 6.58 -0.30 16.52
N LYS A 264 5.76 -0.44 15.47
CA LYS A 264 5.62 0.57 14.41
C LYS A 264 4.77 1.78 14.83
N ARG A 265 5.07 2.94 14.25
CA ARG A 265 4.27 4.16 14.39
C ARG A 265 3.02 4.09 13.50
N LEU A 266 2.05 4.96 13.74
CA LEU A 266 0.82 5.05 12.94
C LEU A 266 1.08 5.16 11.44
N LEU A 267 2.07 5.96 11.03
CA LEU A 267 2.42 6.16 9.63
C LEU A 267 2.83 4.84 8.94
N ASP A 268 3.67 4.04 9.59
CA ASP A 268 4.16 2.78 9.01
C ASP A 268 3.07 1.71 8.97
N VAL A 269 2.18 1.69 9.96
CA VAL A 269 0.99 0.83 9.96
C VAL A 269 0.06 1.23 8.82
N TYR A 270 -0.14 2.53 8.60
CA TYR A 270 -0.93 3.04 7.46
C TYR A 270 -0.30 2.65 6.12
N LYS A 271 1.01 2.84 5.93
CA LYS A 271 1.74 2.43 4.72
C LYS A 271 1.50 0.94 4.43
N THR A 272 1.59 0.09 5.45
CA THR A 272 1.32 -1.36 5.32
C THR A 272 -0.15 -1.65 4.95
N ALA A 273 -1.11 -0.86 5.46
CA ALA A 273 -2.54 -1.08 5.22
C ALA A 273 -3.00 -0.75 3.78
N ILE A 274 -2.21 0.05 3.06
CA ILE A 274 -2.48 0.44 1.66
C ILE A 274 -1.56 -0.27 0.66
N ASP A 275 -0.60 -1.06 1.12
CA ASP A 275 0.38 -1.73 0.27
C ASP A 275 -0.28 -2.81 -0.60
N ARG A 276 -0.25 -2.60 -1.92
CA ARG A 276 -0.87 -3.50 -2.90
C ARG A 276 -0.21 -4.87 -2.93
N GLU A 277 1.06 -4.98 -2.54
CA GLU A 277 1.84 -6.22 -2.55
C GLU A 277 1.50 -7.13 -1.35
N VAL A 278 0.93 -6.56 -0.28
CA VAL A 278 0.49 -7.29 0.90
C VAL A 278 -0.86 -7.97 0.62
N PRO A 279 -1.06 -9.27 0.93
CA PRO A 279 -2.35 -9.94 0.73
C PRO A 279 -3.53 -9.20 1.38
N GLU A 280 -4.69 -9.18 0.73
CA GLU A 280 -5.87 -8.42 1.21
C GLU A 280 -6.28 -8.82 2.64
N ARG A 281 -6.19 -10.12 2.98
CA ARG A 281 -6.46 -10.59 4.35
C ARG A 281 -5.55 -9.91 5.38
N THR A 282 -4.26 -9.79 5.08
CA THR A 282 -3.28 -9.12 5.94
C THR A 282 -3.58 -7.63 6.01
N ARG A 283 -3.84 -6.97 4.87
CA ARG A 283 -4.25 -5.56 4.84
C ARG A 283 -5.47 -5.27 5.70
N GLN A 284 -6.51 -6.10 5.62
CA GLN A 284 -7.73 -5.93 6.44
C GLN A 284 -7.41 -5.96 7.93
N LYS A 285 -6.57 -6.89 8.37
CA LYS A 285 -6.13 -6.95 9.77
C LYS A 285 -5.26 -5.77 10.16
N THR A 286 -4.38 -5.30 9.26
CA THR A 286 -3.61 -4.06 9.46
C THR A 286 -4.51 -2.83 9.58
N ARG A 287 -5.59 -2.72 8.79
CA ARG A 287 -6.59 -1.65 8.93
C ARG A 287 -7.29 -1.70 10.28
N GLY A 288 -7.66 -2.88 10.76
CA GLY A 288 -8.20 -3.06 12.12
C GLY A 288 -7.21 -2.62 13.20
N ALA A 289 -5.93 -3.00 13.06
CA ALA A 289 -4.86 -2.56 13.96
C ALA A 289 -4.62 -1.04 13.91
N LEU A 290 -4.73 -0.43 12.73
CA LEU A 290 -4.61 1.02 12.54
C LEU A 290 -5.71 1.76 13.32
N LEU A 291 -6.96 1.33 13.21
CA LEU A 291 -8.09 1.90 13.96
C LEU A 291 -7.90 1.78 15.47
N GLN A 292 -7.51 0.59 15.95
CA GLN A 292 -7.26 0.34 17.38
C GLN A 292 -6.09 1.17 17.93
N ARG A 293 -5.07 1.43 17.11
CA ARG A 293 -3.95 2.29 17.48
C ARG A 293 -4.32 3.76 17.42
N TRP A 294 -5.07 4.17 16.41
CA TRP A 294 -5.54 5.53 16.26
C TRP A 294 -6.21 6.01 17.55
N SER A 295 -7.11 5.21 18.14
CA SER A 295 -7.83 5.58 19.37
C SER A 295 -6.93 5.74 20.61
N LYS A 296 -5.74 5.12 20.63
CA LYS A 296 -4.79 5.14 21.75
C LYS A 296 -3.55 6.02 21.51
N ALA A 297 -3.30 6.41 20.26
CA ALA A 297 -2.12 7.17 19.87
C ALA A 297 -2.13 8.59 20.46
N ALA A 298 -0.92 9.12 20.70
CA ALA A 298 -0.75 10.49 21.15
C ALA A 298 -1.25 11.50 20.10
N PRO A 299 -1.77 12.67 20.51
CA PRO A 299 -2.26 13.69 19.57
C PRO A 299 -1.23 14.11 18.53
N GLU A 300 0.04 14.23 18.94
CA GLU A 300 1.14 14.63 18.07
C GLU A 300 1.36 13.60 16.93
N GLU A 301 1.26 12.31 17.23
CA GLU A 301 1.39 11.23 16.24
C GLU A 301 0.19 11.17 15.28
N ARG A 302 -1.03 11.41 15.79
CA ARG A 302 -2.23 11.51 14.94
C ARG A 302 -2.12 12.66 13.96
N VAL A 303 -1.68 13.82 14.43
CA VAL A 303 -1.50 15.02 13.60
C VAL A 303 -0.40 14.80 12.58
N GLU A 304 0.72 14.16 12.95
CA GLU A 304 1.76 13.79 12.00
C GLU A 304 1.22 12.89 10.89
N LEU A 305 0.46 11.83 11.22
CA LEU A 305 -0.17 10.98 10.21
C LEU A 305 -1.09 11.80 9.28
N LEU A 306 -1.94 12.65 9.85
CA LEU A 306 -2.87 13.48 9.08
C LEU A 306 -2.14 14.42 8.12
N LEU A 307 -1.09 15.10 8.58
CA LEU A 307 -0.35 16.04 7.75
C LEU A 307 0.46 15.33 6.67
N THR A 308 1.20 14.26 7.04
CA THR A 308 2.04 13.50 6.10
C THR A 308 1.21 12.83 5.01
N THR A 309 0.01 12.36 5.33
CA THR A 309 -0.90 11.73 4.35
C THR A 309 -1.87 12.71 3.71
N GLU A 310 -1.77 14.01 4.00
CA GLU A 310 -2.75 15.02 3.58
C GLU A 310 -4.21 14.63 3.89
N GLY A 311 -4.42 13.99 5.05
CA GLY A 311 -5.72 13.52 5.52
C GLY A 311 -6.25 12.29 4.77
N ARG A 312 -5.54 11.73 3.79
CA ARG A 312 -6.00 10.56 3.03
C ARG A 312 -6.16 9.32 3.89
N CYS A 313 -5.43 9.23 5.01
CA CYS A 313 -5.61 8.15 5.98
C CYS A 313 -7.03 8.08 6.57
N LEU A 314 -7.80 9.18 6.54
CA LEU A 314 -9.14 9.25 7.10
C LEU A 314 -10.12 8.27 6.43
N ILE A 315 -9.88 7.86 5.19
CA ILE A 315 -10.70 6.84 4.50
C ILE A 315 -10.63 5.47 5.19
N LEU A 316 -9.53 5.17 5.89
CA LEU A 316 -9.36 3.94 6.66
C LEU A 316 -9.74 4.11 8.13
N LEU A 317 -10.10 5.33 8.55
CA LEU A 317 -10.41 5.69 9.93
C LEU A 317 -11.91 5.95 10.13
N VAL A 318 -12.77 5.32 9.33
CA VAL A 318 -14.23 5.44 9.45
C VAL A 318 -14.67 5.00 10.84
N GLY A 319 -15.49 5.81 11.50
CA GLY A 319 -15.90 5.61 12.90
C GLY A 319 -14.89 6.13 13.94
N GLY A 320 -13.69 6.51 13.52
CA GLY A 320 -12.72 7.23 14.36
C GLY A 320 -13.12 8.69 14.59
N THR A 321 -12.51 9.30 15.61
CA THR A 321 -12.63 10.74 15.88
C THR A 321 -11.26 11.39 15.97
N ILE A 322 -11.21 12.70 15.77
CA ILE A 322 -10.01 13.52 16.03
C ILE A 322 -10.24 14.18 17.39
N ASP A 323 -9.37 13.92 18.35
CA ASP A 323 -9.48 14.45 19.71
C ASP A 323 -9.22 15.96 19.77
N ALA A 324 -9.70 16.61 20.83
CA ALA A 324 -9.62 18.06 20.99
C ALA A 324 -8.19 18.61 20.94
N ARG A 325 -7.20 17.85 21.44
CA ARG A 325 -5.81 18.28 21.45
C ARG A 325 -5.20 18.20 20.05
N SER A 326 -5.47 17.14 19.29
CA SER A 326 -5.12 17.05 17.86
C SER A 326 -5.73 18.21 17.05
N VAL A 327 -7.01 18.54 17.32
CA VAL A 327 -7.68 19.69 16.69
C VAL A 327 -6.98 21.00 17.04
N GLN A 328 -6.61 21.21 18.30
CA GLN A 328 -5.91 22.42 18.72
C GLN A 328 -4.56 22.59 18.02
N ILE A 329 -3.78 21.51 17.90
CA ILE A 329 -2.50 21.52 17.17
C ILE A 329 -2.72 21.88 15.70
N LEU A 330 -3.73 21.28 15.05
CA LEU A 330 -4.08 21.59 13.67
C LEU A 330 -4.51 23.06 13.53
N CYS A 331 -5.42 23.56 14.37
CA CYS A 331 -5.87 24.95 14.34
C CYS A 331 -4.73 25.97 14.61
N GLY A 332 -3.64 25.56 15.26
CA GLY A 332 -2.44 26.38 15.42
C GLY A 332 -1.65 26.59 14.12
N ARG A 333 -1.94 25.83 13.04
CA ARG A 333 -1.26 25.97 11.76
C ARG A 333 -1.87 27.09 10.91
N SER A 334 -0.97 27.80 10.20
CA SER A 334 -1.30 28.94 9.36
C SER A 334 -1.68 28.58 7.92
N SER A 335 -1.34 27.38 7.45
CA SER A 335 -1.59 26.94 6.08
C SER A 335 -1.85 25.44 5.99
N PHE A 336 -2.65 25.07 4.99
CA PHE A 336 -3.00 23.70 4.63
C PHE A 336 -3.02 23.56 3.12
N THR A 337 -2.88 22.34 2.62
CA THR A 337 -3.05 22.05 1.19
C THR A 337 -4.54 21.89 0.86
N THR A 338 -4.89 22.11 -0.41
CA THR A 338 -6.26 21.88 -0.92
C THR A 338 -6.69 20.42 -0.69
N MET A 339 -5.76 19.48 -0.85
CA MET A 339 -5.99 18.06 -0.61
C MET A 339 -6.31 17.79 0.85
N PHE A 340 -5.52 18.33 1.79
CA PHE A 340 -5.79 18.16 3.22
C PHE A 340 -7.18 18.65 3.61
N VAL A 341 -7.55 19.87 3.19
CA VAL A 341 -8.89 20.42 3.48
C VAL A 341 -9.98 19.54 2.88
N THR A 342 -9.83 19.10 1.63
CA THR A 342 -10.81 18.24 0.96
C THR A 342 -10.99 16.92 1.70
N SER A 343 -9.89 16.25 2.06
CA SER A 343 -9.90 14.97 2.81
C SER A 343 -10.60 15.12 4.15
N VAL A 344 -10.28 16.17 4.92
CA VAL A 344 -10.92 16.40 6.22
C VAL A 344 -12.39 16.75 6.08
N VAL A 345 -12.78 17.56 5.09
CA VAL A 345 -14.20 17.90 4.90
C VAL A 345 -15.02 16.70 4.41
N ARG A 346 -14.42 15.73 3.71
CA ARG A 346 -15.12 14.48 3.36
C ARG A 346 -15.25 13.51 4.53
N PHE A 347 -14.51 13.72 5.62
CA PHE A 347 -14.57 12.87 6.80
C PHE A 347 -15.81 13.19 7.64
N SER A 348 -16.72 12.22 7.79
CA SER A 348 -18.02 12.41 8.45
C SER A 348 -17.91 12.86 9.92
N ALA A 349 -16.84 12.45 10.61
CA ALA A 349 -16.55 12.85 11.98
C ALA A 349 -15.59 14.07 12.06
N ALA A 350 -15.54 14.90 11.01
CA ALA A 350 -14.73 16.12 11.00
C ALA A 350 -15.13 17.06 12.16
N PRO A 351 -14.16 17.47 13.01
CA PRO A 351 -14.45 18.32 14.16
C PRO A 351 -14.96 19.71 13.77
N PRO A 352 -16.05 20.21 14.37
CA PRO A 352 -16.62 21.52 14.06
C PRO A 352 -15.61 22.68 14.17
N ALA A 353 -14.75 22.65 15.18
CA ALA A 353 -13.74 23.69 15.39
C ALA A 353 -12.71 23.75 14.26
N LEU A 354 -12.31 22.60 13.70
CA LEU A 354 -11.38 22.53 12.58
C LEU A 354 -12.04 23.03 11.28
N LEU A 355 -13.31 22.69 11.06
CA LEU A 355 -14.08 23.21 9.92
C LEU A 355 -14.25 24.73 9.98
N ALA A 356 -14.55 25.27 11.16
CA ALA A 356 -14.62 26.71 11.39
C ALA A 356 -13.26 27.41 11.18
N HIS A 357 -12.16 26.74 11.53
CA HIS A 357 -10.80 27.23 11.23
C HIS A 357 -10.56 27.30 9.72
N PHE A 358 -10.87 26.23 8.98
CA PHE A 358 -10.74 26.22 7.52
C PHE A 358 -11.55 27.32 6.83
N ALA A 359 -12.76 27.63 7.32
CA ALA A 359 -13.59 28.71 6.79
C ALA A 359 -12.94 30.11 6.87
N LYS A 360 -12.00 30.29 7.81
CA LYS A 360 -11.24 31.54 7.97
C LYS A 360 -10.01 31.59 7.05
N GLN A 361 -9.57 30.47 6.52
CA GLN A 361 -8.32 30.38 5.74
C GLN A 361 -8.45 31.08 4.38
N PRO A 362 -7.45 31.88 3.96
CA PRO A 362 -7.45 32.53 2.65
C PRO A 362 -7.59 31.56 1.48
N LEU A 363 -6.98 30.37 1.59
CA LEU A 363 -7.05 29.31 0.59
C LEU A 363 -8.51 28.91 0.30
N VAL A 364 -9.29 28.68 1.37
CA VAL A 364 -10.69 28.30 1.25
C VAL A 364 -11.51 29.44 0.69
N ARG A 365 -11.35 30.67 1.22
CA ARG A 365 -12.13 31.83 0.78
C ARG A 365 -11.96 32.15 -0.72
N ARG A 366 -10.76 31.92 -1.25
CA ARG A 366 -10.43 32.13 -2.66
C ARG A 366 -10.87 30.98 -3.57
N ASN A 367 -11.09 29.78 -3.03
CA ASN A 367 -11.44 28.59 -3.81
C ASN A 367 -12.95 28.27 -3.69
N PRO A 368 -13.76 28.52 -4.74
CA PRO A 368 -15.20 28.31 -4.68
C PRO A 368 -15.60 26.83 -4.49
N ALA A 369 -14.79 25.88 -4.98
CA ALA A 369 -15.06 24.45 -4.82
C ALA A 369 -14.93 24.03 -3.34
N LEU A 370 -13.87 24.46 -2.66
CA LEU A 370 -13.68 24.20 -1.22
C LEU A 370 -14.76 24.86 -0.37
N ARG A 371 -15.17 26.09 -0.72
CA ARG A 371 -16.30 26.77 -0.06
C ARG A 371 -17.58 25.95 -0.18
N LYS A 372 -17.93 25.53 -1.39
CA LYS A 372 -19.13 24.71 -1.64
C LYS A 372 -19.09 23.43 -0.81
N LEU A 373 -17.94 22.74 -0.80
CA LEU A 373 -17.76 21.52 -0.03
C LEU A 373 -17.97 21.75 1.48
N LEU A 374 -17.35 22.80 2.05
CA LEU A 374 -17.53 23.15 3.46
C LEU A 374 -18.98 23.50 3.80
N LEU A 375 -19.65 24.29 2.96
CA LEU A 375 -21.04 24.71 3.18
C LEU A 375 -22.03 23.54 3.20
N THR A 376 -21.70 22.44 2.53
CA THR A 376 -22.47 21.19 2.54
C THR A 376 -22.21 20.31 3.77
N HIS A 377 -21.16 20.59 4.54
CA HIS A 377 -20.77 19.74 5.65
C HIS A 377 -21.71 19.86 6.86
N LYS A 378 -22.18 18.73 7.39
CA LYS A 378 -23.16 18.66 8.49
C LYS A 378 -22.65 19.30 9.79
N ASN A 379 -21.35 19.16 10.07
CA ASN A 379 -20.74 19.63 11.31
C ASN A 379 -20.20 21.07 11.24
N LEU A 380 -20.45 21.82 10.14
CA LEU A 380 -19.97 23.19 10.03
C LEU A 380 -20.78 24.11 10.96
N PRO A 381 -20.13 24.85 11.89
CA PRO A 381 -20.83 25.80 12.77
C PRO A 381 -21.59 26.89 11.99
N GLY A 382 -22.75 27.31 12.50
CA GLY A 382 -23.65 28.23 11.79
C GLY A 382 -23.10 29.65 11.62
N ASP A 383 -22.25 30.12 12.53
CA ASP A 383 -21.48 31.36 12.39
C ASP A 383 -20.46 31.27 11.24
N ALA A 384 -19.69 30.18 11.17
CA ALA A 384 -18.74 29.93 10.08
C ALA A 384 -19.45 29.79 8.72
N LYS A 385 -20.62 29.13 8.70
CA LYS A 385 -21.45 28.99 7.51
C LYS A 385 -21.92 30.34 6.97
N ARG A 386 -22.43 31.22 7.83
CA ARG A 386 -22.83 32.59 7.46
C ARG A 386 -21.66 33.40 6.92
N ALA A 387 -20.49 33.30 7.55
CA ALA A 387 -19.29 34.01 7.09
C ALA A 387 -18.82 33.56 5.69
N LEU A 388 -18.97 32.28 5.33
CA LEU A 388 -18.64 31.77 4.00
C LEU A 388 -19.67 32.11 2.92
N GLN A 389 -20.93 32.31 3.31
CA GLN A 389 -22.01 32.70 2.39
C GLN A 389 -21.99 34.20 2.05
N GLY A 390 -21.42 35.04 2.92
CA GLY A 390 -21.28 36.49 2.69
C GLY A 390 -20.07 36.90 1.84
N LEU A 391 -19.27 35.93 1.39
CA LEU A 391 -18.15 36.09 0.45
C LEU A 391 -18.56 35.60 -0.94
#